data_AF-M0AH14-F1
#
_entry.id   AF-M0AH14-F1
#
_cell.length_a   1.000
_cell.length_b   1.000
_cell.length_c   1.000
_cell.angle_alpha   90.00
_cell.angle_beta   90.00
_cell.angle_gamma   90.00
#
_symmetry.space_group_name_H-M   'P 1'
#
loop_
_entity.id
_entity.type
_entity.pdbx_description
1 polymer ?
#
loop_
_entity_poly.entity_id
_entity_poly.type
_entity_poly.pdbx_seq_one_letter_code
_entity_poly.pdbx_strand_id
1 'polypeptide(L)'
;MTNPTQLKQFPRFIFENNPICPHRFITIQYVGENMAFPHAPLVAFGVGLVATILLLVKLKLPAFIGLIIATFIVGIVAPGVPLEEIASETTTSFGDTFAGVGIPILMAAVIGKTMLESGAAERIIRSFTAITGEENGEYALFGSGFVLAIPVFFGNVFYLLAPLARSMRARVGHSYSLFIVVICAAAATTHVFVP
;
A
#
# COMPACT_ATOMS: atom_id res chain seq x y z
N MET A 1 -11.46 54.50 12.98
CA MET A 1 -10.21 54.53 13.76
C MET A 1 -9.78 53.06 13.94
N THR A 2 -9.11 52.43 12.96
CA THR A 2 -7.63 52.17 12.93
C THR A 2 -7.13 51.52 14.24
N ASN A 3 -6.95 50.18 14.30
CA ASN A 3 -5.68 49.40 14.10
C ASN A 3 -4.59 49.75 15.17
N PRO A 4 -3.66 48.90 15.68
CA PRO A 4 -3.27 47.50 15.35
C PRO A 4 -2.87 46.58 16.53
N THR A 5 -3.03 45.25 16.42
CA THR A 5 -2.08 44.23 16.99
C THR A 5 -2.45 42.80 16.56
N GLN A 6 -2.29 42.57 15.26
CA GLN A 6 -2.01 41.26 14.68
C GLN A 6 -0.55 40.90 14.99
N LEU A 7 -0.24 40.23 16.10
CA LEU A 7 1.09 39.64 16.29
C LEU A 7 1.03 38.32 17.10
N LYS A 8 1.25 37.23 16.35
CA LYS A 8 1.82 35.94 16.76
C LYS A 8 0.97 35.04 17.65
N GLN A 9 0.28 34.08 17.03
CA GLN A 9 0.06 32.79 17.69
C GLN A 9 0.46 31.66 16.74
N PHE A 10 1.78 31.45 16.68
CA PHE A 10 2.39 30.25 16.12
C PHE A 10 1.93 29.00 16.89
N PRO A 11 1.81 27.82 16.25
CA PRO A 11 1.65 26.56 16.97
C PRO A 11 2.89 26.34 17.84
N ARG A 12 2.71 26.33 19.16
CA ARG A 12 3.78 26.02 20.11
C ARG A 12 3.59 24.60 20.59
N PHE A 13 4.41 23.69 20.09
CA PHE A 13 4.53 22.33 20.61
C PHE A 13 5.20 22.39 22.00
N ILE A 14 4.39 22.44 23.06
CA ILE A 14 4.92 22.28 24.43
C ILE A 14 4.89 20.79 24.76
N PHE A 15 6.08 20.21 24.84
CA PHE A 15 6.30 18.86 25.37
C PHE A 15 6.29 18.93 26.89
N GLU A 16 5.15 18.71 27.52
CA GLU A 16 5.05 18.60 28.98
C GLU A 16 5.59 17.22 29.40
N ASN A 17 6.76 17.20 30.05
CA ASN A 17 7.36 15.97 30.61
C ASN A 17 6.65 15.60 31.91
N ASN A 18 5.68 14.69 31.86
CA ASN A 18 5.11 14.08 33.06
C ASN A 18 5.87 12.78 33.41
N PRO A 19 6.50 12.68 34.60
CA PRO A 19 7.36 11.56 34.99
C PRO A 19 6.63 10.22 35.25
N ILE A 20 5.30 10.15 35.08
CA ILE A 20 4.48 9.01 35.53
C ILE A 20 4.06 8.06 34.39
N CYS A 21 4.25 8.40 33.10
CA CYS A 21 3.90 7.53 31.96
C CYS A 21 4.90 7.66 30.79
N PRO A 22 5.63 6.60 30.38
CA PRO A 22 6.62 6.67 29.29
C PRO A 22 6.01 6.58 27.87
N HIS A 23 4.68 6.52 27.72
CA HIS A 23 4.03 6.59 26.41
C HIS A 23 3.54 8.01 26.12
N ARG A 24 4.17 8.62 25.12
CA ARG A 24 3.92 9.96 24.56
C ARG A 24 2.46 10.08 24.09
N PHE A 25 1.57 10.59 24.93
CA PHE A 25 0.19 10.90 24.54
C PHE A 25 0.13 12.24 23.81
N ILE A 26 -0.35 12.22 22.56
CA ILE A 26 -0.74 13.42 21.82
C ILE A 26 -2.20 13.70 22.19
N THR A 27 -2.43 14.57 23.15
CA THR A 27 -3.77 15.15 23.36
C THR A 27 -3.96 16.35 22.45
N ILE A 28 -4.77 16.18 21.41
CA ILE A 28 -5.26 17.30 20.59
C ILE A 28 -6.34 18.03 21.38
N GLN A 29 -5.98 19.20 21.90
CA GLN A 29 -6.95 20.15 22.42
C GLN A 29 -7.60 20.84 21.21
N TYR A 30 -8.81 20.42 20.84
CA TYR A 30 -9.63 21.11 19.84
C TYR A 30 -9.96 22.51 20.36
N VAL A 31 -9.39 23.54 19.72
CA VAL A 31 -9.72 24.94 19.99
C VAL A 31 -10.88 25.35 19.10
N GLY A 32 -12.00 25.71 19.73
CA GLY A 32 -12.93 26.69 19.19
C GLY A 32 -14.19 26.13 18.56
N GLU A 33 -15.31 26.31 19.27
CA GLU A 33 -16.66 25.99 18.85
C GLU A 33 -17.06 26.63 17.52
N ASN A 34 -17.46 25.78 16.57
CA ASN A 34 -18.61 25.96 15.69
C ASN A 34 -19.01 24.56 15.18
N MET A 35 -19.75 23.83 16.01
CA MET A 35 -20.51 22.66 15.54
C MET A 35 -21.66 23.16 14.66
N ALA A 36 -21.35 23.47 13.40
CA ALA A 36 -22.30 23.34 12.32
C ALA A 36 -21.73 22.30 11.36
N PHE A 37 -22.47 21.20 11.18
CA PHE A 37 -22.20 20.01 10.34
C PHE A 37 -21.52 18.80 11.03
N PRO A 38 -22.29 17.96 11.75
CA PRO A 38 -21.89 16.59 12.12
C PRO A 38 -21.49 15.68 10.94
N HIS A 39 -21.65 16.13 9.69
CA HIS A 39 -21.46 15.39 8.44
C HIS A 39 -20.17 15.79 7.69
N ALA A 40 -19.47 16.84 8.10
CA ALA A 40 -18.34 17.37 7.33
C ALA A 40 -17.19 16.37 7.06
N PRO A 41 -16.73 15.54 8.02
CA PRO A 41 -15.70 14.55 7.73
C PRO A 41 -16.20 13.40 6.83
N LEU A 42 -17.50 13.05 6.94
CA LEU A 42 -18.13 12.05 6.09
C LEU A 42 -18.24 12.54 4.64
N VAL A 43 -18.49 13.84 4.43
CA VAL A 43 -18.52 14.46 3.10
C VAL A 43 -17.13 14.46 2.47
N ALA A 44 -16.08 14.87 3.20
CA ALA A 44 -14.71 14.84 2.68
C ALA A 44 -14.26 13.41 2.32
N PHE A 45 -14.58 12.43 3.16
CA PHE A 45 -14.34 11.01 2.88
C PHE A 45 -15.11 10.54 1.63
N GLY A 46 -16.40 10.84 1.54
CA GLY A 46 -17.24 10.46 0.40
C GLY A 46 -16.75 11.05 -0.92
N VAL A 47 -16.37 12.33 -0.92
CA VAL A 47 -15.78 13.00 -2.10
C VAL A 47 -14.44 12.37 -2.46
N GLY A 48 -13.57 12.10 -1.49
CA GLY A 48 -12.30 11.41 -1.72
C GLY A 48 -12.48 10.04 -2.35
N LEU A 49 -13.37 9.22 -1.79
CA LEU A 49 -13.67 7.89 -2.32
C LEU A 49 -14.18 7.94 -3.76
N VAL A 50 -15.16 8.81 -4.03
CA VAL A 50 -15.72 8.99 -5.39
C VAL A 50 -14.65 9.51 -6.34
N ALA A 51 -13.83 10.47 -5.92
CA ALA A 51 -12.73 11.01 -6.72
C ALA A 51 -11.71 9.92 -7.06
N THR A 52 -11.22 9.15 -6.08
CA THR A 52 -10.29 8.06 -6.31
C THR A 52 -10.88 7.02 -7.27
N ILE A 53 -12.12 6.56 -7.04
CA ILE A 53 -12.76 5.58 -7.93
C ILE A 53 -12.89 6.13 -9.35
N LEU A 54 -13.32 7.38 -9.51
CA LEU A 54 -13.47 8.02 -10.81
C LEU A 54 -12.11 8.14 -11.52
N LEU A 55 -11.08 8.60 -10.83
CA LEU A 55 -9.74 8.78 -11.40
C LEU A 55 -9.12 7.44 -11.84
N LEU A 56 -9.28 6.39 -11.04
CA LEU A 56 -8.72 5.08 -11.33
C LEU A 56 -9.53 4.28 -12.36
N VAL A 57 -10.86 4.32 -12.30
CA VAL A 57 -11.73 3.47 -13.15
C VAL A 57 -12.11 4.16 -14.45
N LYS A 58 -12.55 5.43 -14.40
CA LYS A 58 -13.02 6.15 -15.59
C LYS A 58 -11.87 6.79 -16.36
N LEU A 59 -10.98 7.50 -15.67
CA LEU A 59 -9.82 8.14 -16.30
C LEU A 59 -8.63 7.18 -16.47
N LYS A 60 -8.65 5.99 -15.87
CA LYS A 60 -7.61 4.95 -15.97
C LYS A 60 -6.21 5.48 -15.65
N LEU A 61 -6.12 6.43 -14.71
CA LEU A 61 -4.83 6.95 -14.28
C LEU A 61 -4.06 5.89 -13.49
N PRO A 62 -2.72 5.87 -13.59
CA PRO A 62 -1.89 5.07 -12.69
C PRO A 62 -2.23 5.40 -11.24
N ALA A 63 -2.32 4.36 -10.39
CA ALA A 63 -2.77 4.48 -9.00
C ALA A 63 -2.07 5.61 -8.24
N PHE A 64 -0.76 5.74 -8.43
CA PHE A 64 0.05 6.78 -7.83
C PHE A 64 -0.45 8.20 -8.14
N ILE A 65 -0.62 8.52 -9.42
CA ILE A 65 -1.06 9.85 -9.88
C ILE A 65 -2.51 10.09 -9.45
N GLY A 66 -3.36 9.07 -9.58
CA GLY A 66 -4.77 9.16 -9.19
C GLY A 66 -4.96 9.46 -7.70
N LEU A 67 -4.16 8.82 -6.84
CA LEU A 67 -4.21 9.03 -5.39
C LEU A 67 -3.70 10.42 -4.99
N ILE A 68 -2.62 10.92 -5.59
CA ILE A 68 -2.11 12.27 -5.30
C ILE A 68 -3.18 13.33 -5.62
N ILE A 69 -3.77 13.26 -6.82
CA ILE A 69 -4.81 14.21 -7.21
C ILE A 69 -6.03 14.09 -6.28
N ALA A 70 -6.44 12.87 -5.92
CA ALA A 70 -7.54 12.66 -4.99
C ALA A 70 -7.25 13.29 -3.62
N THR A 71 -6.02 13.19 -3.10
CA THR A 71 -5.64 13.84 -1.84
C THR A 71 -5.73 15.35 -1.92
N PHE A 72 -5.33 15.97 -3.04
CA PHE A 72 -5.51 17.41 -3.25
C PHE A 72 -7.00 17.80 -3.27
N ILE A 73 -7.85 17.02 -3.94
CA ILE A 73 -9.30 17.26 -3.97
C ILE A 73 -9.87 17.18 -2.55
N VAL A 74 -9.46 16.18 -1.76
CA VAL A 74 -9.91 16.02 -0.37
C VAL A 74 -9.42 17.18 0.50
N GLY A 75 -8.18 17.62 0.35
CA GLY A 75 -7.62 18.75 1.11
C GLY A 75 -8.37 20.06 0.86
N ILE A 76 -8.87 20.29 -0.36
CA ILE A 76 -9.68 21.47 -0.70
C ILE A 76 -11.09 21.40 -0.08
N VAL A 77 -11.66 20.20 0.02
CA VAL A 77 -13.02 19.97 0.53
C VAL A 77 -13.06 19.88 2.06
N ALA A 78 -11.93 19.51 2.68
CA ALA A 78 -11.83 19.35 4.13
C ALA A 78 -11.92 20.72 4.84
N PRO A 79 -12.84 20.90 5.81
CA PRO A 79 -12.91 22.12 6.59
C PRO A 79 -11.74 22.18 7.58
N GLY A 80 -11.06 23.32 7.65
CA GLY A 80 -10.01 23.56 8.65
C GLY A 80 -8.57 23.41 8.14
N VAL A 81 -8.35 23.12 6.86
CA VAL A 81 -7.01 23.14 6.25
C VAL A 81 -6.84 24.43 5.41
N PRO A 82 -5.88 25.30 5.75
CA PRO A 82 -5.54 26.45 4.91
C PRO A 82 -5.09 26.01 3.52
N LEU A 83 -5.55 26.69 2.46
CA LEU A 83 -5.20 26.32 1.07
C LEU A 83 -3.68 26.32 0.81
N GLU A 84 -2.94 27.16 1.53
CA GLU A 84 -1.48 27.26 1.46
C GLU A 84 -0.75 26.07 2.12
N GLU A 85 -1.40 25.39 3.06
CA GLU A 85 -0.82 24.25 3.79
C GLU A 85 -1.13 22.90 3.13
N ILE A 86 -2.16 22.82 2.26
CA ILE A 86 -2.58 21.56 1.62
C ILE A 86 -1.41 20.84 0.94
N ALA A 87 -0.56 21.57 0.22
CA ALA A 87 0.57 20.98 -0.48
C ALA A 87 1.64 20.43 0.49
N SER A 88 1.89 21.15 1.59
CA SER A 88 2.82 20.72 2.63
C SER A 88 2.29 19.49 3.37
N GLU A 89 1.05 19.54 3.84
CA GLU A 89 0.39 18.44 4.57
C GLU A 89 0.27 17.17 3.72
N THR A 90 -0.06 17.32 2.43
CA THR A 90 -0.11 16.21 1.48
C THR A 90 1.27 15.56 1.32
N THR A 91 2.33 16.38 1.21
CA THR A 91 3.70 15.88 1.03
C THR A 91 4.22 15.20 2.30
N THR A 92 3.97 15.78 3.48
CA THR A 92 4.35 15.20 4.77
C THR A 92 3.63 13.88 5.02
N SER A 93 2.29 13.85 4.88
CA SER A 93 1.49 12.65 5.09
C SER A 93 1.86 11.52 4.12
N PHE A 94 2.09 11.88 2.85
CA PHE A 94 2.58 10.94 1.85
C PHE A 94 3.98 10.42 2.20
N GLY A 95 4.90 11.32 2.56
CA GLY A 95 6.28 11.00 2.91
C GLY A 95 6.40 10.06 4.11
N ASP A 96 5.64 10.33 5.17
CA ASP A 96 5.61 9.49 6.38
C ASP A 96 5.10 8.08 6.08
N THR A 97 4.02 7.98 5.28
CA THR A 97 3.47 6.69 4.84
C THR A 97 4.46 5.95 3.94
N PHE A 98 5.13 6.68 3.04
CA PHE A 98 6.12 6.12 2.13
C PHE A 98 7.37 5.64 2.87
N ALA A 99 7.80 6.35 3.91
CA ALA A 99 8.89 5.90 4.77
C ALA A 99 8.54 4.61 5.51
N GLY A 100 7.30 4.48 5.99
CA GLY A 100 6.83 3.28 6.71
C GLY A 100 6.67 2.04 5.82
N VAL A 101 6.05 2.20 4.63
CA VAL A 101 5.62 1.05 3.81
C VAL A 101 6.18 1.11 2.38
N GLY A 102 6.40 2.30 1.84
CA GLY A 102 6.88 2.50 0.46
C GLY A 102 8.32 2.00 0.24
N ILE A 103 9.23 2.28 1.18
CA ILE A 103 10.63 1.85 1.07
C ILE A 103 10.75 0.31 1.04
N PRO A 104 10.16 -0.46 1.99
CA PRO A 104 10.16 -1.92 1.92
C PRO A 104 9.57 -2.48 0.61
N ILE A 105 8.45 -1.93 0.13
CA ILE A 105 7.82 -2.37 -1.13
C ILE A 105 8.75 -2.14 -2.32
N LEU A 106 9.43 -0.99 -2.38
CA LEU A 106 10.40 -0.70 -3.44
C LEU A 106 11.58 -1.67 -3.42
N MET A 107 12.12 -1.96 -2.24
CA MET A 107 13.21 -2.94 -2.11
C MET A 107 12.75 -4.34 -2.54
N ALA A 108 11.57 -4.77 -2.10
CA ALA A 108 10.95 -6.03 -2.54
C ALA A 108 10.76 -6.09 -4.06
N ALA A 109 10.37 -4.98 -4.69
CA ALA A 109 10.23 -4.91 -6.15
C ALA A 109 11.58 -5.06 -6.88
N VAL A 110 12.64 -4.43 -6.37
CA VAL A 110 14.00 -4.56 -6.92
C VAL A 110 14.53 -5.99 -6.77
N ILE A 111 14.34 -6.59 -5.59
CA ILE A 111 14.72 -7.99 -5.32
C ILE A 111 13.92 -8.93 -6.24
N GLY A 112 12.60 -8.71 -6.38
CA GLY A 112 11.76 -9.52 -7.26
C GLY A 112 12.20 -9.47 -8.72
N LYS A 113 12.52 -8.28 -9.23
CA LYS A 113 12.99 -8.09 -10.61
C LYS A 113 14.35 -8.76 -10.85
N THR A 114 15.29 -8.63 -9.92
CA THR A 114 16.60 -9.27 -10.05
C THR A 114 16.53 -10.79 -9.91
N MET A 115 15.65 -11.31 -9.05
CA MET A 115 15.37 -12.75 -8.91
C MET A 115 14.72 -13.34 -10.18
N LEU A 116 13.87 -12.55 -10.85
CA LEU A 116 13.31 -12.86 -12.17
C LEU A 116 14.39 -12.93 -13.25
N GLU A 117 15.19 -11.88 -13.37
CA GLU A 117 16.21 -11.75 -14.42
C GLU A 117 17.36 -12.74 -14.25
N SER A 118 17.68 -13.13 -13.01
CA SER A 118 18.73 -14.12 -12.73
C SER A 118 18.29 -15.58 -12.92
N GLY A 119 17.00 -15.85 -13.10
CA GLY A 119 16.46 -17.22 -13.14
C GLY A 119 16.46 -17.94 -11.79
N ALA A 120 16.81 -17.24 -10.69
CA ALA A 120 16.80 -17.81 -9.34
C ALA A 120 15.41 -18.33 -8.95
N ALA A 121 14.35 -17.63 -9.36
CA ALA A 121 12.99 -18.08 -9.10
C ALA A 121 12.65 -19.39 -9.79
N GLU A 122 13.10 -19.59 -11.04
CA GLU A 122 12.91 -20.84 -11.77
C GLU A 122 13.67 -21.99 -11.09
N ARG A 123 14.86 -21.72 -10.54
CA ARG A 123 15.62 -22.70 -9.76
C ARG A 123 14.89 -23.13 -8.48
N ILE A 124 14.23 -22.20 -7.79
CA ILE A 124 13.43 -22.51 -6.59
C ILE A 124 12.27 -23.43 -6.96
N ILE A 125 11.52 -23.09 -8.01
CA ILE A 125 10.36 -23.87 -8.45
C ILE A 125 10.78 -25.29 -8.87
N ARG A 126 11.86 -25.42 -9.64
CA ARG A 126 12.42 -26.73 -10.02
C ARG A 126 12.83 -27.56 -8.81
N SER A 127 13.37 -26.93 -7.77
CA SER A 127 13.69 -27.62 -6.52
C SER A 127 12.45 -28.17 -5.82
N PHE A 128 11.37 -27.38 -5.76
CA PHE A 128 10.08 -27.86 -5.24
C PHE A 128 9.46 -28.96 -6.10
N THR A 129 9.48 -28.83 -7.42
CA THR A 129 8.99 -29.89 -8.33
C THR A 129 9.77 -31.20 -8.14
N ALA A 130 11.08 -31.12 -7.91
CA ALA A 130 11.90 -32.32 -7.64
C ALA A 130 11.52 -33.04 -6.34
N ILE A 131 11.05 -32.32 -5.32
CA ILE A 131 10.61 -32.89 -4.04
C ILE A 131 9.19 -33.44 -4.13
N THR A 132 8.30 -32.70 -4.78
CA THR A 132 6.85 -33.01 -4.81
C THR A 132 6.48 -34.01 -5.91
N GLY A 133 7.35 -34.18 -6.91
CA GLY A 133 7.12 -35.01 -8.08
C GLY A 133 6.50 -34.23 -9.25
N GLU A 134 6.75 -34.70 -10.46
CA GLU A 134 6.29 -34.07 -11.71
C GLU A 134 4.77 -34.22 -11.92
N GLU A 135 4.16 -35.22 -11.28
CA GLU A 135 2.71 -35.49 -11.32
C GLU A 135 1.90 -34.47 -10.49
N ASN A 136 2.50 -33.91 -9.44
CA ASN A 136 1.85 -33.04 -8.44
C ASN A 136 2.28 -31.57 -8.59
N GLY A 137 2.21 -31.06 -9.83
CA GLY A 137 2.70 -29.72 -10.18
C GLY A 137 2.07 -28.59 -9.35
N GLU A 138 0.82 -28.75 -8.92
CA GLU A 138 0.10 -27.79 -8.09
C GLU A 138 0.76 -27.57 -6.71
N TYR A 139 1.15 -28.63 -6.03
CA TYR A 139 1.79 -28.52 -4.71
C TYR A 139 3.19 -27.92 -4.82
N ALA A 140 3.91 -28.24 -5.90
CA ALA A 140 5.20 -27.62 -6.20
C ALA A 140 5.05 -26.10 -6.44
N LEU A 141 4.04 -25.69 -7.22
CA LEU A 141 3.71 -24.28 -7.45
C LEU A 141 3.25 -23.57 -6.17
N PHE A 142 2.49 -24.24 -5.32
CA PHE A 142 2.06 -23.69 -4.04
C PHE A 142 3.25 -23.43 -3.12
N GLY A 143 4.08 -24.45 -2.88
CA GLY A 143 5.22 -24.33 -1.96
C GLY A 143 6.28 -23.35 -2.45
N SER A 144 6.62 -23.41 -3.73
CA SER A 144 7.55 -22.43 -4.32
C SER A 144 6.97 -21.02 -4.33
N GLY A 145 5.69 -20.85 -4.69
CA GLY A 145 5.03 -19.55 -4.66
C GLY A 145 4.95 -18.96 -3.26
N PHE A 146 4.74 -19.79 -2.24
CA PHE A 146 4.73 -19.36 -0.85
C PHE A 146 6.08 -18.78 -0.43
N VAL A 147 7.18 -19.47 -0.75
CA VAL A 147 8.55 -19.00 -0.44
C VAL A 147 8.92 -17.76 -1.24
N LEU A 148 8.62 -17.74 -2.53
CA LEU A 148 8.93 -16.61 -3.41
C LEU A 148 8.14 -15.35 -3.03
N ALA A 149 6.95 -15.50 -2.44
CA ALA A 149 6.12 -14.40 -2.00
C ALA A 149 6.55 -13.73 -0.70
N ILE A 150 7.53 -14.28 0.02
CA ILE A 150 8.07 -13.64 1.24
C ILE A 150 8.85 -12.37 0.86
N PRO A 151 9.87 -12.43 -0.03
CA PRO A 151 10.61 -11.24 -0.44
C PRO A 151 9.94 -10.45 -1.57
N VAL A 152 8.98 -11.04 -2.30
CA VAL A 152 8.40 -10.44 -3.51
C VAL A 152 6.91 -10.18 -3.32
N PHE A 153 6.48 -8.96 -3.62
CA PHE A 153 5.09 -8.55 -3.51
C PHE A 153 4.17 -9.40 -4.42
N PHE A 154 2.92 -9.61 -3.98
CA PHE A 154 1.91 -10.46 -4.63
C PHE A 154 1.87 -10.34 -6.16
N GLY A 155 1.78 -9.09 -6.67
CA GLY A 155 1.66 -8.85 -8.11
C GLY A 155 2.88 -9.32 -8.92
N ASN A 156 4.07 -9.19 -8.35
CA ASN A 156 5.32 -9.59 -9.02
C ASN A 156 5.48 -11.11 -9.01
N VAL A 157 5.12 -11.79 -7.92
CA VAL A 157 5.11 -13.26 -7.83
C VAL A 157 4.15 -13.87 -8.85
N PHE A 158 2.95 -13.31 -8.95
CA PHE A 158 1.97 -13.75 -9.93
C PHE A 158 2.51 -13.66 -11.36
N TYR A 159 3.10 -12.51 -11.73
CA TYR A 159 3.70 -12.31 -13.05
C TYR A 159 4.87 -13.27 -13.32
N LEU A 160 5.63 -13.62 -12.27
CA LEU A 160 6.74 -14.58 -12.35
C LEU A 160 6.26 -16.01 -12.58
N LEU A 161 5.26 -16.43 -11.81
CA LEU A 161 4.77 -17.81 -11.82
C LEU A 161 3.80 -18.07 -12.97
N ALA A 162 3.14 -17.05 -13.53
CA ALA A 162 2.25 -17.21 -14.67
C ALA A 162 2.88 -17.88 -15.92
N PRO A 163 4.07 -17.49 -16.42
CA PRO A 163 4.73 -18.18 -17.52
C PRO A 163 5.19 -19.60 -17.13
N LEU A 164 5.58 -19.80 -15.88
CA LEU A 164 6.02 -21.11 -15.37
C LEU A 164 4.85 -22.08 -15.17
N ALA A 165 3.70 -21.61 -14.72
CA ALA A 165 2.45 -22.38 -14.70
C ALA A 165 2.04 -22.80 -16.12
N ARG A 166 2.25 -21.93 -17.11
CA ARG A 166 1.99 -22.27 -18.52
C ARG A 166 2.93 -23.37 -19.01
N SER A 167 4.22 -23.29 -18.67
CA SER A 167 5.18 -24.34 -19.05
C SER A 167 4.96 -25.65 -18.29
N MET A 168 4.56 -25.59 -17.02
CA MET A 168 4.18 -26.76 -16.21
C MET A 168 2.97 -27.46 -16.81
N ARG A 169 1.93 -26.72 -17.19
CA ARG A 169 0.74 -27.28 -17.87
C ARG A 169 1.10 -28.02 -19.15
N ALA A 170 2.01 -27.46 -19.95
CA ALA A 170 2.43 -28.11 -21.19
C ALA A 170 3.13 -29.46 -20.96
N ARG A 171 3.69 -29.70 -19.77
CA ARG A 171 4.41 -30.93 -19.40
C ARG A 171 3.51 -31.94 -18.68
N VAL A 172 2.74 -31.47 -17.69
CA VAL A 172 1.94 -32.32 -16.78
C VAL A 172 0.52 -32.55 -17.32
N GLY A 173 0.02 -31.68 -18.19
CA GLY A 173 -1.31 -31.81 -18.79
C GLY A 173 -2.47 -31.33 -17.90
N HIS A 174 -2.20 -30.82 -16.69
CA HIS A 174 -3.24 -30.36 -15.77
C HIS A 174 -3.89 -29.02 -16.21
N SER A 175 -5.00 -28.64 -15.57
CA SER A 175 -5.70 -27.39 -15.89
C SER A 175 -4.88 -26.14 -15.52
N TYR A 176 -4.75 -25.19 -16.44
CA TYR A 176 -4.03 -23.93 -16.18
C TYR A 176 -4.68 -23.12 -15.06
N SER A 177 -6.01 -23.16 -15.00
CA SER A 177 -6.79 -22.45 -14.00
C SER A 177 -6.44 -22.92 -12.60
N LEU A 178 -6.23 -24.22 -12.37
CA LEU A 178 -5.80 -24.72 -11.07
C LEU A 178 -4.45 -24.10 -10.66
N PHE A 179 -3.45 -24.12 -11.54
CA PHE A 179 -2.14 -23.55 -11.23
C PHE A 179 -2.21 -22.06 -10.90
N ILE A 180 -3.01 -21.29 -11.63
CA ILE A 180 -3.20 -19.87 -11.35
C ILE A 180 -3.88 -19.65 -9.99
N VAL A 181 -4.93 -20.40 -9.68
CA VAL A 181 -5.62 -20.31 -8.38
C VAL A 181 -4.67 -20.66 -7.24
N VAL A 182 -3.86 -21.71 -7.41
CA VAL A 182 -2.90 -22.17 -6.41
C VAL A 182 -1.77 -21.17 -6.20
N ILE A 183 -1.26 -20.54 -7.27
CA ILE A 183 -0.30 -19.42 -7.17
C ILE A 183 -0.90 -18.26 -6.37
N CYS A 184 -2.11 -17.84 -6.72
CA CYS A 184 -2.78 -16.75 -6.02
C CYS A 184 -3.02 -17.10 -4.55
N ALA A 185 -3.43 -18.34 -4.25
CA ALA A 185 -3.63 -18.83 -2.89
C ALA A 185 -2.31 -18.82 -2.10
N ALA A 186 -1.21 -19.29 -2.68
CA ALA A 186 0.11 -19.27 -2.04
C ALA A 186 0.55 -17.84 -1.72
N ALA A 187 0.50 -16.95 -2.73
CA ALA A 187 0.93 -15.57 -2.56
C ALA A 187 0.06 -14.79 -1.56
N ALA A 188 -1.26 -14.98 -1.60
CA ALA A 188 -2.18 -14.37 -0.64
C ALA A 188 -1.93 -14.90 0.79
N THR A 189 -1.71 -16.21 0.94
CA THR A 189 -1.41 -16.81 2.24
C THR A 189 -0.13 -16.21 2.81
N THR A 190 0.95 -16.12 2.03
CA THR A 190 2.21 -15.53 2.51
C THR A 190 2.03 -14.09 3.02
N HIS A 191 1.31 -13.24 2.28
CA HIS A 191 1.13 -11.83 2.66
C HIS A 191 0.16 -11.64 3.84
N VAL A 192 -0.64 -12.64 4.18
CA VAL A 192 -1.47 -12.64 5.38
C VAL A 192 -0.68 -13.14 6.59
N PHE A 193 0.21 -14.12 6.40
CA PHE A 193 1.02 -14.71 7.47
C PHE A 193 2.31 -13.93 7.77
N VAL A 194 2.82 -13.17 6.82
CA VAL A 194 4.04 -12.36 6.94
C VAL A 194 3.62 -10.88 6.82
N PRO A 195 3.68 -10.10 7.93
CA PRO A 195 3.32 -8.68 7.92
C PRO A 195 4.38 -7.80 7.25
#